data_AF-A0A7W0QZC3-F1
#
_entry.id   AF-A0A7W0QZC3-F1
#
_cell.length_a   1.000
_cell.length_b   1.000
_cell.length_c   1.000
_cell.angle_alpha   90.00
_cell.angle_beta   90.00
_cell.angle_gamma   90.00
#
_symmetry.space_group_name_H-M   'P 1'
#
loop_
_entity.id
_entity.type
_entity.pdbx_description
1 polymer ?
#
loop_
_entity_poly.entity_id
_entity_poly.type
_entity_poly.pdbx_seq_one_letter_code
_entity_poly.pdbx_strand_id
1 'polypeptide(L)'
;MAARLAAEGDATVHVGPIVTSGVFYDPDPTMVGRWKRVGILGIEMEAAMLYSVAAVKGAEALAVMTVSDLVGEGTSERISDDDLKRGVDAMMHLACRVAVS
;
A
#
# COMPACT_ATOMS: atom_id res chain seq x y z
N MET A 1 8.34 -5.10 -13.53
CA MET A 1 9.69 -4.77 -13.01
C MET A 1 9.71 -4.78 -11.48
N ALA A 2 8.96 -3.91 -10.81
CA ALA A 2 8.92 -3.84 -9.34
C ALA A 2 8.61 -5.18 -8.65
N ALA A 3 7.60 -5.92 -9.10
CA ALA A 3 7.27 -7.24 -8.55
C ALA A 3 8.41 -8.27 -8.68
N ARG A 4 9.23 -8.15 -9.74
CA ARG A 4 10.41 -9.01 -9.94
C ARG A 4 11.55 -8.62 -9.00
N LEU A 5 11.85 -7.32 -8.90
CA LEU A 5 12.88 -6.81 -8.00
C LEU A 5 12.55 -7.10 -6.52
N ALA A 6 11.26 -7.08 -6.18
CA ALA A 6 10.74 -7.51 -4.89
C ALA A 6 11.03 -8.99 -4.61
N ALA A 7 10.80 -9.88 -5.58
CA ALA A 7 11.04 -11.33 -5.45
C ALA A 7 12.53 -11.71 -5.29
N GLU A 8 13.45 -10.78 -5.59
CA GLU A 8 14.88 -10.95 -5.38
C GLU A 8 15.33 -10.52 -3.97
N GLY A 9 14.45 -9.90 -3.17
CA GLY A 9 14.71 -9.50 -1.79
C GLY A 9 14.04 -10.42 -0.77
N ASP A 10 14.34 -10.21 0.51
CA ASP A 10 13.79 -11.00 1.63
C ASP A 10 12.41 -10.51 2.12
N ALA A 11 11.87 -9.42 1.55
CA ALA A 11 10.59 -8.88 1.97
C ALA A 11 9.42 -9.63 1.32
N THR A 12 8.43 -10.02 2.11
CA THR A 12 7.13 -10.50 1.59
C THR A 12 6.41 -9.36 0.88
N VAL A 13 6.12 -9.53 -0.41
CA VAL A 13 5.44 -8.52 -1.23
C VAL A 13 4.14 -9.05 -1.78
N HIS A 14 3.10 -8.21 -1.69
CA HIS A 14 1.80 -8.43 -2.31
C HIS A 14 1.59 -7.38 -3.41
N VAL A 15 1.08 -7.82 -4.56
CA VAL A 15 0.74 -6.94 -5.68
C VAL A 15 -0.74 -7.09 -5.97
N GLY A 16 -1.47 -5.97 -5.95
CA GLY A 16 -2.89 -5.97 -6.20
C GLY A 16 -3.53 -4.62 -5.97
N PRO A 17 -4.87 -4.55 -6.03
CA PRO A 17 -5.60 -3.31 -5.89
C PRO A 17 -5.62 -2.82 -4.44
N ILE A 18 -5.58 -1.51 -4.29
CA ILE A 18 -5.72 -0.77 -3.03
C ILE A 18 -6.85 0.25 -3.18
N VAL A 19 -7.36 0.74 -2.05
CA VAL A 19 -8.32 1.85 -2.01
C VAL A 19 -7.61 3.12 -1.57
N THR A 20 -7.77 4.18 -2.36
CA THR A 20 -7.47 5.56 -1.94
C THR A 20 -8.72 6.15 -1.30
N SER A 21 -8.73 6.25 0.02
CA SER A 21 -9.85 6.80 0.79
C SER A 21 -9.65 8.29 1.08
N GLY A 22 -10.70 9.09 0.88
CA GLY A 22 -10.74 10.48 1.34
C GLY A 22 -11.13 10.61 2.83
N VAL A 23 -11.47 9.51 3.49
CA VAL A 23 -11.96 9.50 4.88
C VAL A 23 -11.19 8.46 5.68
N PHE A 24 -10.52 8.91 6.74
CA PHE A 24 -9.78 8.02 7.64
C PHE A 24 -10.73 7.29 8.61
N TYR A 25 -11.70 8.01 9.19
CA TYR A 25 -12.72 7.46 10.09
C TYR A 25 -14.05 7.31 9.36
N ASP A 26 -14.25 6.17 8.70
CA ASP A 26 -15.49 5.89 7.97
C ASP A 26 -16.63 5.59 8.97
N PRO A 27 -17.78 6.30 8.90
CA PRO A 27 -18.92 6.02 9.77
C PRO A 27 -19.64 4.70 9.45
N ASP A 28 -19.41 4.08 8.29
CA ASP A 28 -19.95 2.78 7.91
C ASP A 28 -18.98 1.65 8.34
N PRO A 29 -19.26 0.91 9.43
CA PRO A 29 -18.37 -0.14 9.93
C PRO A 29 -18.27 -1.34 8.98
N THR A 30 -19.15 -1.45 7.97
CA THR A 30 -19.16 -2.54 7.00
C THR A 30 -18.24 -2.30 5.81
N MET A 31 -17.72 -1.07 5.65
CA MET A 31 -16.97 -0.64 4.48
C MET A 31 -15.74 -1.52 4.20
N VAL A 32 -14.92 -1.76 5.23
CA VAL A 32 -13.72 -2.60 5.14
C VAL A 32 -14.07 -4.02 4.72
N GLY A 33 -15.15 -4.58 5.27
CA GLY A 33 -15.66 -5.89 4.88
C GLY A 33 -16.08 -5.95 3.40
N ARG A 34 -16.70 -4.89 2.86
CA ARG A 34 -17.05 -4.81 1.43
C ARG A 34 -15.80 -4.81 0.54
N TRP A 35 -14.79 -4.01 0.87
CA TRP A 35 -13.53 -3.96 0.12
C TRP A 35 -12.78 -5.28 0.15
N LYS A 36 -12.71 -5.93 1.32
CA LYS A 36 -12.10 -7.25 1.48
C LYS A 36 -12.76 -8.30 0.58
N ARG A 37 -14.11 -8.29 0.47
CA ARG A 37 -14.85 -9.24 -0.38
C ARG A 37 -14.52 -9.12 -1.87
N VAL A 38 -14.10 -7.95 -2.34
CA VAL A 38 -13.72 -7.73 -3.75
C VAL A 38 -12.21 -7.79 -3.99
N GLY A 39 -11.43 -8.24 -2.99
CA GLY A 39 -10.01 -8.50 -3.12
C GLY A 39 -9.09 -7.27 -2.99
N ILE A 40 -9.58 -6.17 -2.40
CA ILE A 40 -8.73 -5.04 -2.02
C ILE A 40 -7.74 -5.49 -0.95
N LEU A 41 -6.45 -5.17 -1.14
CA LEU A 41 -5.37 -5.57 -0.24
C LEU A 41 -5.11 -4.58 0.90
N GLY A 42 -5.41 -3.31 0.68
CA GLY A 42 -5.10 -2.25 1.65
C GLY A 42 -5.83 -0.95 1.34
N ILE A 43 -5.80 -0.06 2.33
CA ILE A 43 -6.40 1.27 2.29
C ILE A 43 -5.29 2.29 2.57
N GLU A 44 -5.20 3.32 1.74
CA GLU A 44 -4.32 4.47 1.86
C GLU A 44 -5.04 5.73 1.34
N MET A 45 -4.36 6.87 1.15
CA MET A 45 -5.03 8.14 0.89
C MET A 45 -4.51 8.93 -0.33
N GLU A 46 -3.56 8.40 -1.13
CA GLU A 46 -2.84 9.17 -2.14
C GLU A 46 -2.70 8.50 -3.53
N ALA A 47 -2.61 7.17 -3.61
CA ALA A 47 -2.11 6.45 -4.78
C ALA A 47 -2.94 6.66 -6.06
N ALA A 48 -4.28 6.66 -5.95
CA ALA A 48 -5.16 6.93 -7.09
C ALA A 48 -4.90 8.32 -7.69
N MET A 49 -4.55 9.29 -6.84
CA MET A 49 -4.27 10.65 -7.29
C MET A 49 -2.89 10.76 -7.93
N LEU A 50 -1.88 10.11 -7.36
CA LEU A 50 -0.56 9.95 -7.97
C LEU A 50 -0.67 9.35 -9.38
N TYR A 51 -1.39 8.24 -9.53
CA TYR A 51 -1.56 7.57 -10.83
C TYR A 51 -2.33 8.41 -11.84
N SER A 52 -3.36 9.13 -11.39
CA SER A 52 -4.11 10.04 -12.26
C SER A 52 -3.24 11.18 -12.79
N VAL A 53 -2.43 11.81 -11.93
CA VAL A 53 -1.50 12.88 -12.34
C VAL A 53 -0.45 12.32 -13.31
N ALA A 54 0.13 11.16 -13.01
CA ALA A 54 1.11 10.53 -13.88
C ALA A 54 0.53 10.21 -15.27
N ALA A 55 -0.69 9.66 -15.33
CA ALA A 55 -1.38 9.38 -16.59
C ALA A 55 -1.63 10.66 -17.41
N VAL A 56 -2.08 11.75 -16.76
CA VAL A 56 -2.28 13.05 -17.43
C VAL A 56 -0.97 13.65 -17.94
N LYS A 57 0.14 13.44 -17.22
CA LYS A 57 1.45 14.00 -17.56
C LYS A 57 2.29 13.11 -18.46
N GLY A 58 1.82 11.90 -18.79
CA GLY A 58 2.61 10.92 -19.54
C GLY A 58 3.85 10.45 -18.78
N ALA A 59 3.78 10.42 -17.45
CA ALA A 59 4.86 9.97 -16.57
C ALA A 59 4.59 8.55 -16.04
N GLU A 60 5.65 7.86 -15.65
CA GLU A 60 5.54 6.60 -14.91
C GLU A 60 5.33 6.88 -13.41
N ALA A 61 4.55 6.03 -12.75
CA ALA A 61 4.33 6.11 -11.32
C ALA A 61 4.13 4.73 -10.70
N LEU A 62 4.51 4.61 -9.43
CA LEU A 62 4.36 3.41 -8.62
C LEU A 62 4.12 3.82 -7.17
N ALA A 63 3.10 3.23 -6.54
CA ALA A 63 2.93 3.26 -5.09
C ALA A 63 3.48 1.96 -4.47
N VAL A 64 4.34 2.11 -3.47
CA VAL A 64 4.87 1.00 -2.65
C VAL A 64 4.58 1.37 -1.20
N MET A 65 4.11 0.40 -0.41
CA MET A 65 3.56 0.65 0.92
C MET A 65 4.03 -0.42 1.91
N THR A 66 4.22 -0.01 3.17
CA THR A 66 4.33 -0.91 4.32
C THR A 66 2.99 -0.96 5.03
N VAL A 67 2.51 -2.16 5.37
CA VAL A 67 1.29 -2.33 6.15
C VAL A 67 1.57 -1.94 7.61
N SER A 68 0.98 -0.84 8.07
CA SER A 68 1.14 -0.37 9.45
C SER A 68 0.06 -0.92 10.39
N ASP A 69 -1.12 -1.23 9.86
CA ASP A 69 -2.28 -1.60 10.64
C ASP A 69 -3.09 -2.70 9.93
N LEU A 70 -3.58 -3.68 10.70
CA LEU A 70 -4.59 -4.62 10.25
C LEU A 70 -5.97 -4.09 10.64
N VAL A 71 -6.73 -3.65 9.64
CA VAL A 71 -8.06 -3.07 9.83
C VAL A 71 -9.14 -4.15 9.71
N GLY A 72 -9.97 -4.27 10.75
CA GLY A 72 -11.13 -5.16 10.82
C GLY A 72 -12.45 -4.40 10.96
N GLU A 73 -13.53 -5.12 11.21
CA GLU A 73 -14.84 -4.52 11.49
C GLU A 73 -14.84 -3.86 12.88
N GLY A 74 -14.51 -2.57 12.94
CA GLY A 74 -14.48 -1.78 14.17
C GLY A 74 -13.23 -1.94 15.04
N THR A 75 -12.21 -2.67 14.55
CA THR A 75 -10.92 -2.84 15.23
C THR A 75 -9.77 -2.47 14.30
N SER A 76 -8.69 -1.94 14.87
CA SER A 76 -7.42 -1.75 14.17
C SER A 76 -6.30 -2.25 15.06
N GLU A 77 -5.46 -3.15 14.54
CA GLU A 77 -4.27 -3.63 15.22
C GLU A 77 -3.04 -3.03 14.55
N ARG A 78 -2.37 -2.14 15.27
CA ARG A 78 -1.14 -1.49 14.79
C ARG A 78 0.05 -2.43 14.97
N ILE A 79 0.88 -2.50 13.95
CA ILE A 79 2.17 -3.20 13.99
C ILE A 79 3.11 -2.54 15.02
N SER A 80 4.11 -3.27 15.54
CA SER A 80 5.10 -2.71 16.47
C SER A 80 5.96 -1.63 15.79
N ASP A 81 6.50 -0.67 16.55
CA ASP A 81 7.37 0.37 15.98
C ASP A 81 8.65 -0.21 15.37
N ASP A 82 9.19 -1.29 15.96
CA ASP A 82 10.36 -2.01 15.44
C ASP A 82 10.06 -2.71 14.11
N ASP A 83 8.89 -3.34 13.98
CA ASP A 83 8.45 -3.95 12.72
C ASP A 83 8.12 -2.90 11.66
N LEU A 84 7.47 -1.79 12.06
CA LEU A 84 7.17 -0.69 11.16
C LEU A 84 8.47 -0.12 10.58
N LYS A 85 9.46 0.12 11.43
CA LYS A 85 10.79 0.58 11.00
C LYS A 85 11.41 -0.38 9.99
N ARG A 86 11.48 -1.68 10.30
CA ARG A 86 12.01 -2.69 9.38
C ARG A 86 11.26 -2.72 8.05
N GLY A 87 9.93 -2.65 8.10
CA GLY A 87 9.08 -2.65 6.90
C GLY A 87 9.31 -1.42 6.03
N VAL A 88 9.35 -0.23 6.62
CA VAL A 88 9.65 1.03 5.91
C VAL A 88 11.06 0.99 5.31
N ASP A 89 12.07 0.53 6.04
CA ASP A 89 13.44 0.42 5.52
C ASP A 89 13.47 -0.52 4.30
N ALA A 90 12.83 -1.69 4.38
CA ALA A 90 12.74 -2.64 3.26
C ALA A 90 11.99 -2.05 2.05
N MET A 91 10.86 -1.37 2.30
CA MET A 91 10.07 -0.68 1.27
C MET A 91 10.89 0.39 0.56
N MET A 92 11.64 1.21 1.31
CA MET A 92 12.49 2.27 0.75
C MET A 92 13.62 1.70 -0.11
N HIS A 93 14.28 0.64 0.35
CA HIS A 93 15.31 -0.04 -0.46
C HIS A 93 14.73 -0.58 -1.79
N LEU A 94 13.54 -1.19 -1.75
CA LEU A 94 12.86 -1.65 -2.96
C LEU A 94 12.51 -0.48 -3.89
N ALA A 95 11.93 0.60 -3.36
CA ALA A 95 11.55 1.78 -4.13
C ALA A 95 12.77 2.41 -4.82
N CYS A 96 13.89 2.57 -4.10
CA CYS A 96 15.13 3.08 -4.67
C CYS A 96 15.67 2.19 -5.78
N ARG A 97 15.64 0.86 -5.62
CA ARG A 97 16.06 -0.09 -6.67
C ARG A 97 15.20 0.02 -7.92
N VAL A 98 13.89 0.19 -7.77
CA VAL A 98 12.96 0.37 -8.90
C VAL A 98 13.18 1.70 -9.61
N ALA A 99 13.46 2.77 -8.87
CA ALA A 99 13.63 4.11 -9.43
C ALA A 99 14.88 4.27 -10.31
N VAL A 100 15.89 3.41 -10.13
CA VAL A 100 17.17 3.48 -10.86
C VAL A 100 17.39 2.33 -11.84
N SER A 101 16.42 1.42 -11.96
CA SER A 101 16.47 0.27 -12.87
C SER A 101 16.03 0.58 -14.29
#